data_AF-Q6BV29-F1
#
_entry.id   AF-Q6BV29-F1
#
_cell.length_a   1.000
_cell.length_b   1.000
_cell.length_c   1.000
_cell.angle_alpha   90.00
_cell.angle_beta   90.00
_cell.angle_gamma   90.00
#
_symmetry.space_group_name_H-M   'P 1'
#
loop_
_entity.id
_entity.type
_entity.pdbx_description
1 polymer ?
#
loop_
_entity_poly.entity_id
_entity_poly.type
_entity_poly.pdbx_seq_one_letter_code
_entity_poly.pdbx_strand_id
1 'polypeptide(L)'
;MIIYGSLISTPISHQLYAILNKIYKGPNLSPIMKVAQILTSLSVITPTLAAVFVSWLSFINNYGLPTKGFNIINEIKKIGAIIKNGLKKSYLPILKSSLVTSTCTMIIAQKFIQPELWVVFFNLVFFVLATMQNTKVKKQQQELLKKKDD
;
A
#
# COMPACT_ATOMS: atom_id res chain seq x y z
N MET A 1 8.25 5.47 -7.02
CA MET A 1 6.92 5.54 -6.39
C MET A 1 5.83 5.92 -7.38
N ILE A 2 6.10 6.80 -8.36
CA ILE A 2 5.12 7.13 -9.43
C ILE A 2 4.65 5.87 -10.18
N ILE A 3 5.56 5.01 -10.66
CA ILE A 3 5.22 3.74 -11.33
C ILE A 3 4.29 2.87 -10.47
N TYR A 4 4.60 2.73 -9.18
CA TYR A 4 3.75 2.02 -8.24
C TYR A 4 2.36 2.65 -8.14
N GLY A 5 2.29 3.97 -7.97
CA GLY A 5 1.03 4.70 -7.86
C GLY A 5 0.16 4.53 -9.10
N SER A 6 0.72 4.77 -10.29
CA SER A 6 -0.02 4.80 -11.54
C SER A 6 -0.37 3.40 -12.08
N LEU A 7 0.59 2.47 -12.10
CA LEU A 7 0.43 1.19 -12.81
C LEU A 7 0.02 0.03 -11.90
N ILE A 8 0.20 0.15 -10.59
CA ILE A 8 -0.04 -0.95 -9.65
C ILE A 8 -1.15 -0.58 -8.66
N SER A 9 -0.95 0.49 -7.91
CA SER A 9 -1.86 0.91 -6.86
C SER A 9 -3.22 1.34 -7.41
N THR A 10 -3.24 2.25 -8.39
CA THR A 10 -4.49 2.80 -8.95
C THR A 10 -5.40 1.73 -9.57
N PRO A 11 -4.92 0.81 -10.43
CA PRO A 11 -5.78 -0.23 -10.99
C PRO A 11 -6.29 -1.21 -9.92
N ILE A 12 -5.43 -1.60 -8.96
CA ILE A 12 -5.83 -2.52 -7.90
C ILE A 12 -6.87 -1.86 -6.99
N SER A 13 -6.66 -0.62 -6.57
CA SER A 13 -7.62 0.09 -5.72
C SER A 13 -8.96 0.26 -6.44
N HIS A 14 -8.94 0.69 -7.70
CA HIS A 14 -10.16 0.90 -8.48
C HIS A 14 -10.99 -0.39 -8.58
N GLN A 15 -10.35 -1.52 -8.85
CA GLN A 15 -11.04 -2.82 -8.97
C GLN A 15 -11.58 -3.29 -7.62
N LEU A 16 -10.81 -3.14 -6.54
CA LEU A 16 -11.25 -3.50 -5.19
C LEU A 16 -12.46 -2.68 -4.74
N TYR A 17 -12.46 -1.36 -5.00
CA TYR A 17 -13.60 -0.49 -4.69
C TYR A 17 -14.81 -0.78 -5.59
N ALA A 18 -14.60 -1.13 -6.87
CA ALA A 18 -15.69 -1.55 -7.76
C ALA A 18 -16.37 -2.83 -7.25
N ILE A 19 -15.59 -3.83 -6.80
CA ILE A 19 -16.11 -5.05 -6.18
C ILE A 19 -16.88 -4.72 -4.89
N LEU A 20 -16.31 -3.88 -4.03
CA LEU A 20 -16.97 -3.44 -2.80
C LEU A 20 -18.32 -2.78 -3.09
N ASN A 21 -18.38 -1.87 -4.07
CA ASN A 21 -19.61 -1.19 -4.45
C ASN A 21 -20.66 -2.15 -5.04
N LYS A 22 -20.22 -3.18 -5.77
CA LYS A 22 -21.10 -4.25 -6.28
C LYS A 22 -21.72 -5.07 -5.15
N ILE A 23 -20.96 -5.36 -4.10
CA ILE A 23 -21.45 -6.07 -2.90
C ILE A 23 -22.47 -5.19 -2.13
N TYR A 24 -22.18 -3.89 -2.01
CA TYR A 24 -22.96 -2.96 -1.18
C TYR A 24 -24.05 -2.16 -1.92
N LYS A 25 -24.40 -2.50 -3.17
CA LYS A 25 -25.50 -1.89 -3.97
C LYS A 25 -25.45 -0.36 -4.15
N GLY A 26 -24.27 0.25 -4.25
CA GLY A 26 -24.14 1.66 -4.68
C GLY A 26 -24.49 2.70 -3.60
N PRO A 27 -25.14 3.85 -3.89
CA PRO A 27 -25.30 4.96 -2.93
C PRO A 27 -26.48 4.81 -1.94
N ASN A 28 -27.42 3.89 -2.18
CA ASN A 28 -28.67 3.75 -1.44
C ASN A 28 -28.57 2.83 -0.22
N LEU A 29 -27.58 3.07 0.65
CA LEU A 29 -27.37 2.26 1.85
C LEU A 29 -28.04 2.87 3.08
N SER A 30 -28.62 1.99 3.91
CA SER A 30 -28.97 2.35 5.28
C SER A 30 -27.72 2.75 6.08
N PRO A 31 -27.86 3.57 7.14
CA PRO A 31 -26.73 4.01 7.96
C PRO A 31 -25.86 2.84 8.47
N ILE A 32 -26.49 1.72 8.86
CA ILE A 32 -25.79 0.50 9.31
C ILE A 32 -24.98 -0.12 8.19
N MET A 33 -25.54 -0.19 6.97
CA MET A 33 -24.80 -0.74 5.84
C MET A 33 -23.63 0.15 5.44
N LYS A 34 -23.72 1.48 5.57
CA LYS A 34 -22.60 2.40 5.32
C LYS A 34 -21.44 2.12 6.27
N VAL A 35 -21.74 1.91 7.56
CA VAL A 35 -20.73 1.50 8.55
C VAL A 35 -20.14 0.15 8.18
N ALA A 36 -20.96 -0.83 7.81
CA ALA A 36 -20.47 -2.15 7.37
C ALA A 36 -19.56 -2.05 6.13
N GLN A 37 -19.89 -1.20 5.15
CA GLN A 37 -19.06 -0.99 3.96
C GLN A 37 -17.69 -0.39 4.33
N ILE A 38 -17.65 0.58 5.25
CA ILE A 38 -16.41 1.17 5.76
C ILE A 38 -15.57 0.11 6.50
N LEU A 39 -16.19 -0.67 7.38
CA LEU A 39 -15.49 -1.72 8.13
C LEU A 39 -14.91 -2.80 7.20
N THR A 40 -15.65 -3.21 6.17
CA THR A 40 -15.18 -4.14 5.14
C THR A 40 -14.02 -3.53 4.34
N SER A 41 -14.08 -2.25 3.99
CA SER A 41 -12.98 -1.55 3.32
C SER A 41 -11.71 -1.50 4.19
N LEU A 42 -11.85 -1.20 5.48
CA LEU A 42 -10.74 -1.19 6.43
C LEU A 42 -10.18 -2.59 6.71
N SER A 43 -10.99 -3.63 6.61
CA SER A 43 -10.59 -5.01 6.91
C SER A 43 -10.06 -5.78 5.70
N VAL A 44 -10.42 -5.38 4.48
CA VAL A 44 -10.06 -6.10 3.25
C VAL A 44 -9.19 -5.25 2.33
N ILE A 45 -9.68 -4.07 1.95
CA ILE A 45 -8.99 -3.23 0.96
C ILE A 45 -7.69 -2.67 1.54
N THR A 46 -7.75 -2.10 2.75
CA THR A 46 -6.57 -1.48 3.38
C THR A 46 -5.43 -2.49 3.64
N PRO A 47 -5.70 -3.69 4.20
CA PRO A 47 -4.69 -4.75 4.33
C PRO A 47 -4.11 -5.21 3.00
N THR A 48 -4.96 -5.37 1.98
CA THR A 48 -4.52 -5.77 0.64
C THR A 48 -3.58 -4.74 0.03
N LEU A 49 -3.96 -3.45 0.05
CA LEU A 49 -3.13 -2.38 -0.50
C LEU A 49 -1.81 -2.24 0.28
N ALA A 50 -1.83 -2.41 1.60
CA ALA A 50 -0.61 -2.44 2.41
C ALA A 50 0.31 -3.61 2.03
N ALA A 51 -0.24 -4.81 1.79
CA ALA A 51 0.53 -5.98 1.37
C ALA A 51 1.16 -5.77 -0.02
N VAL A 52 0.40 -5.22 -0.97
CA VAL A 52 0.89 -4.87 -2.30
C VAL A 52 2.01 -3.82 -2.22
N PHE A 53 1.83 -2.78 -1.39
CA PHE A 53 2.85 -1.76 -1.17
C PHE A 53 4.14 -2.34 -0.58
N VAL A 54 4.03 -3.17 0.47
CA VAL A 54 5.18 -3.81 1.11
C VAL A 54 5.91 -4.73 0.13
N SER A 55 5.17 -5.48 -0.68
CA SER A 55 5.74 -6.36 -1.72
C SER A 55 6.55 -5.55 -2.72
N TRP A 56 5.97 -4.46 -3.23
CA TRP A 56 6.66 -3.54 -4.13
C TRP A 56 7.91 -2.94 -3.50
N LEU A 57 7.78 -2.40 -2.28
CA LEU A 57 8.87 -1.75 -1.56
C LEU A 57 10.03 -2.71 -1.29
N SER A 58 9.72 -3.96 -0.95
CA SER A 58 10.70 -5.01 -0.69
C SER A 58 11.41 -5.40 -1.97
N PHE A 59 10.68 -5.54 -3.08
CA PHE A 59 11.24 -5.82 -4.39
C PHE A 59 12.22 -4.71 -4.82
N ILE A 60 11.78 -3.45 -4.91
CA ILE A 60 12.63 -2.38 -5.46
C ILE A 60 13.86 -2.05 -4.59
N ASN A 61 13.79 -2.29 -3.27
CA ASN A 61 14.89 -1.94 -2.37
C ASN A 61 15.88 -3.07 -2.13
N ASN A 62 15.51 -4.34 -2.41
CA ASN A 62 16.34 -5.49 -2.08
C ASN A 62 16.64 -6.39 -3.30
N TYR A 63 15.97 -6.17 -4.43
CA TYR A 63 16.28 -6.90 -5.66
C TYR A 63 17.53 -6.32 -6.32
N GLY A 64 18.61 -7.11 -6.36
CA GLY A 64 19.81 -6.84 -7.13
C GLY A 64 19.81 -7.62 -8.45
N LEU A 65 20.21 -6.96 -9.54
CA LEU A 65 20.35 -7.58 -10.86
C LEU A 65 21.36 -8.75 -10.79
N PRO A 66 21.09 -9.87 -11.49
CA PRO A 66 22.02 -10.99 -11.54
C PRO A 66 23.31 -10.59 -12.25
N THR A 67 24.44 -10.71 -11.56
CA THR A 67 25.78 -10.40 -12.08
C THR A 67 26.43 -11.58 -12.81
N LYS A 68 25.91 -12.81 -12.64
CA LYS A 68 26.40 -14.03 -13.30
C LYS A 68 25.21 -14.86 -13.76
N GLY A 69 25.05 -15.03 -15.08
CA GLY A 69 24.09 -15.94 -15.72
C GLY A 69 22.60 -15.76 -15.34
N PHE A 70 21.73 -15.52 -16.31
CA PHE A 70 20.30 -15.35 -16.04
C PHE A 70 19.58 -16.71 -15.97
N ASN A 71 19.24 -17.19 -14.77
CA ASN A 71 18.39 -18.36 -14.59
C ASN A 71 17.02 -17.94 -14.04
N ILE A 72 15.98 -18.10 -14.85
CA ILE A 72 14.63 -17.62 -14.55
C ILE A 72 14.04 -18.24 -13.27
N ILE A 73 14.30 -19.53 -13.00
CA ILE A 73 13.75 -20.24 -11.84
C ILE A 73 14.35 -19.69 -10.54
N ASN A 74 15.66 -19.46 -10.55
CA ASN A 74 16.36 -18.91 -9.38
C ASN A 74 15.95 -17.46 -9.12
N GLU A 75 15.76 -16.66 -10.17
CA GLU A 75 15.29 -15.27 -10.04
C GLU A 75 13.87 -15.18 -9.49
N ILE A 76 12.94 -16.02 -9.96
CA ILE A 76 11.58 -16.07 -9.40
C ILE A 76 11.60 -16.46 -7.92
N LYS A 77 12.38 -17.49 -7.54
CA LYS A 77 12.52 -17.89 -6.13
C LYS A 77 13.10 -16.77 -5.26
N LYS A 78 14.10 -16.05 -5.78
CA LYS A 78 14.73 -14.91 -5.10
C LYS A 78 13.73 -13.78 -4.87
N ILE A 79 12.96 -13.40 -5.90
CA ILE A 79 11.90 -12.39 -5.79
C ILE A 79 10.87 -12.80 -4.74
N GLY A 80 10.41 -14.06 -4.77
CA GLY A 80 9.46 -14.59 -3.79
C GLY A 80 10.01 -14.54 -2.35
N ALA A 81 11.28 -14.88 -2.15
CA ALA A 81 11.93 -14.79 -0.84
C ALA A 81 12.05 -13.35 -0.33
N ILE A 82 12.42 -12.41 -1.20
CA ILE A 82 12.49 -10.98 -0.89
C ILE A 82 11.13 -10.46 -0.43
N ILE A 83 10.07 -10.74 -1.21
CA ILE A 83 8.70 -10.30 -0.90
C ILE A 83 8.23 -10.92 0.41
N LYS A 84 8.43 -12.23 0.62
CA LYS A 84 8.03 -12.93 1.85
C LYS A 84 8.72 -12.34 3.09
N ASN A 85 10.01 -12.07 3.01
CA ASN A 85 10.77 -11.47 4.11
C ASN A 85 10.32 -10.03 4.37
N GLY A 86 10.05 -9.28 3.31
CA GLY A 86 9.47 -7.95 3.37
C GLY A 86 8.15 -7.90 4.11
N LEU A 87 7.21 -8.76 3.72
CA LEU A 87 5.91 -8.91 4.37
C LEU A 87 6.05 -9.27 5.84
N LYS A 88 6.89 -10.24 6.20
CA LYS A 88 7.10 -10.61 7.61
C LYS A 88 7.61 -9.45 8.47
N LYS A 89 8.49 -8.60 7.94
CA LYS A 89 9.14 -7.53 8.72
C LYS A 89 8.37 -6.22 8.73
N SER A 90 7.82 -5.82 7.59
CA SER A 90 7.36 -4.44 7.36
C SER A 90 5.85 -4.31 7.20
N TYR A 91 5.12 -5.42 7.06
CA TYR A 91 3.67 -5.38 6.81
C TYR A 91 2.89 -4.74 7.94
N LEU A 92 3.04 -5.23 9.19
CA LEU A 92 2.25 -4.72 10.32
C LEU A 92 2.52 -3.23 10.62
N PRO A 93 3.78 -2.74 10.65
CA PRO A 93 4.04 -1.31 10.84
C PRO A 93 3.41 -0.44 9.75
N ILE A 94 3.53 -0.86 8.49
CA ILE A 94 2.95 -0.14 7.34
C ILE A 94 1.43 -0.16 7.42
N LEU A 95 0.83 -1.32 7.69
CA LEU A 95 -0.62 -1.46 7.84
C LEU A 95 -1.18 -0.54 8.93
N LYS A 96 -0.55 -0.51 10.11
CA LYS A 96 -0.95 0.38 11.21
C LYS A 96 -0.90 1.85 10.79
N SER A 97 0.20 2.27 10.16
CA SER A 97 0.35 3.65 9.66
C SER A 97 -0.71 3.98 8.60
N SER A 98 -0.99 3.04 7.69
CA SER A 98 -1.98 3.22 6.64
C SER A 98 -3.40 3.30 7.20
N LEU A 99 -3.74 2.48 8.20
CA LEU A 99 -5.05 2.55 8.86
C LEU A 99 -5.28 3.92 9.51
N VAL A 100 -4.33 4.39 10.32
CA VAL A 100 -4.43 5.71 10.97
C VAL A 100 -4.55 6.82 9.92
N THR A 101 -3.69 6.79 8.90
CA THR A 101 -3.70 7.83 7.86
C THR A 101 -5.01 7.81 7.08
N SER A 102 -5.50 6.64 6.67
CA SER A 102 -6.77 6.50 5.94
C SER A 102 -7.95 7.00 6.77
N THR A 103 -8.01 6.71 8.07
CA THR A 103 -9.07 7.22 8.94
C THR A 103 -9.03 8.74 9.06
N CYS A 104 -7.86 9.32 9.35
CA CYS A 104 -7.72 10.77 9.45
C CYS A 104 -8.08 11.47 8.13
N THR A 105 -7.62 10.91 7.02
CA THR A 105 -7.86 11.46 5.67
C THR A 105 -9.34 11.38 5.32
N MET A 106 -10.02 10.28 5.66
CA MET A 106 -11.46 10.12 5.46
C MET A 106 -12.27 11.17 6.23
N ILE A 107 -11.91 11.44 7.50
CA ILE A 107 -12.58 12.46 8.32
C ILE A 107 -12.40 13.86 7.69
N ILE A 108 -11.20 14.17 7.21
CA ILE A 108 -10.92 15.44 6.52
C ILE A 108 -11.74 15.55 5.23
N ALA A 109 -11.75 14.49 4.41
CA ALA A 109 -12.50 14.46 3.16
C ALA A 109 -13.99 14.71 3.39
N GLN A 110 -14.58 14.04 4.39
CA GLN A 110 -16.00 14.17 4.72
C GLN A 110 -16.38 15.58 5.18
N LYS A 111 -15.49 16.29 5.89
CA LYS A 111 -15.82 17.58 6.49
C LYS A 111 -15.47 18.79 5.60
N PHE A 112 -14.45 18.66 4.76
CA PHE A 112 -13.86 19.82 4.07
C PHE A 112 -13.80 19.71 2.54
N ILE A 113 -13.97 18.52 1.95
CA ILE A 113 -13.73 18.30 0.52
C ILE A 113 -15.02 17.85 -0.18
N GLN A 114 -15.34 18.46 -1.31
CA GLN A 114 -16.46 18.06 -2.16
C GLN A 114 -16.25 16.62 -2.69
N PRO A 115 -17.29 15.76 -2.75
CA PRO A 115 -17.16 14.35 -3.14
C PRO A 115 -16.42 14.09 -4.45
N GLU A 116 -16.62 14.94 -5.46
CA GLU A 116 -15.96 14.87 -6.77
C GLU A 116 -14.43 15.03 -6.68
N LEU A 117 -13.91 15.69 -5.64
CA LEU A 117 -12.48 15.92 -5.43
C LEU A 117 -11.82 14.87 -4.54
N TRP A 118 -12.60 13.93 -3.96
CA TRP A 118 -12.09 12.93 -3.02
C TRP A 118 -10.99 12.06 -3.63
N VAL A 119 -11.18 11.62 -4.88
CA VAL A 119 -10.21 10.76 -5.56
C VAL A 119 -8.85 11.45 -5.70
N VAL A 120 -8.84 12.73 -6.10
CA VAL A 120 -7.61 13.52 -6.25
C VAL A 120 -6.95 13.73 -4.90
N PHE A 121 -7.73 14.09 -3.89
CA PHE A 121 -7.25 14.30 -2.52
C PHE A 121 -6.60 13.03 -1.93
N PHE A 122 -7.28 11.89 -2.00
CA PHE A 122 -6.75 10.63 -1.48
C PHE A 122 -5.48 10.19 -2.21
N ASN A 123 -5.42 10.34 -3.53
CA ASN A 123 -4.23 10.03 -4.31
C ASN A 123 -3.03 10.89 -3.88
N LEU A 124 -3.24 12.18 -3.62
CA LEU A 124 -2.19 13.07 -3.11
C LEU A 124 -1.68 12.62 -1.74
N VAL A 125 -2.58 12.33 -0.81
CA VAL A 125 -2.19 11.89 0.55
C VAL A 125 -1.46 10.55 0.50
N PHE A 126 -1.96 9.59 -0.27
CA PHE A 126 -1.29 8.29 -0.41
C PHE A 126 0.05 8.39 -1.14
N PHE A 127 0.21 9.32 -2.09
CA PHE A 127 1.50 9.60 -2.70
C PHE A 127 2.52 10.11 -1.66
N VAL A 128 2.12 11.07 -0.81
CA VAL A 128 2.97 11.58 0.27
C VAL A 128 3.30 10.48 1.27
N LEU A 129 2.30 9.71 1.71
CA LEU A 129 2.48 8.60 2.65
C LEU A 129 3.45 7.54 2.11
N ALA A 130 3.26 7.11 0.85
CA ALA A 130 4.12 6.14 0.20
C ALA A 130 5.58 6.65 0.10
N THR A 131 5.75 7.93 -0.20
CA THR A 131 7.06 8.57 -0.26
C THR A 131 7.72 8.61 1.12
N MET A 132 6.99 9.01 2.16
CA MET A 132 7.48 9.02 3.54
C MET A 132 7.86 7.61 4.02
N GLN A 133 7.03 6.60 3.75
CA GLN A 133 7.28 5.22 4.13
C GLN A 133 8.51 4.67 3.40
N ASN A 134 8.67 4.96 2.11
CA ASN A 134 9.87 4.60 1.37
C ASN A 134 11.14 5.24 1.94
N THR A 135 11.08 6.53 2.28
CA THR A 135 12.22 7.23 2.90
C THR A 135 12.59 6.62 4.25
N LYS A 136 11.60 6.30 5.10
CA LYS A 136 11.85 5.62 6.39
C LYS A 136 12.54 4.27 6.20
N VAL A 137 12.06 3.45 5.27
CA VAL A 137 12.68 2.14 4.98
C VAL A 137 14.11 2.30 4.47
N LYS A 138 14.37 3.25 3.57
CA LYS A 138 15.74 3.50 3.07
C LYS A 138 16.68 3.97 4.18
N LYS A 139 16.22 4.85 5.07
CA LYS A 139 17.03 5.30 6.23
C LYS A 139 17.36 4.15 7.17
N GLN A 140 16.37 3.32 7.51
CA GLN A 140 16.58 2.13 8.35
C GLN A 140 17.59 1.15 7.72
N GLN A 141 17.51 0.94 6.40
CA GLN A 141 18.50 0.11 5.70
C GLN A 141 19.91 0.72 5.76
N GLN A 142 20.05 2.03 5.57
CA GLN A 142 21.35 2.70 5.67
C GLN A 142 21.95 2.61 7.09
N GLU A 143 21.14 2.77 8.13
CA GLU A 143 21.58 2.61 9.53
C GLU A 143 22.04 1.19 9.83
N LEU A 144 21.35 0.17 9.28
CA LEU A 144 21.76 -1.23 9.42
C LEU A 144 23.06 -1.54 8.69
N LEU A 145 23.36 -0.86 7.58
CA LEU A 145 24.63 -0.99 6.87
C LEU A 145 25.77 -0.35 7.69
N LYS A 146 25.58 0.88 8.18
CA LYS A 146 26.57 1.56 9.03
C LYS A 146 26.97 0.73 10.25
N LYS A 147 25.98 0.15 10.95
CA LYS A 147 26.22 -0.73 12.12
C LYS A 147 26.94 -2.04 11.80
N LYS A 148 27.09 -2.42 10.53
CA LYS A 148 27.87 -3.60 10.13
C LYS A 148 29.32 -3.25 9.79
N ASP A 149 29.58 -1.98 9.49
CA ASP A 149 30.89 -1.48 9.10
C ASP A 149 31.69 -0.96 10.32
N ASP A 150 31.00 -0.68 11.45
CA ASP A 150 31.55 -0.40 12.79
C ASP A 150 31.75 -1.68 13.62
#